data_AF-A0AAW9W8G1-F1
#
_entry.id   AF-A0AAW9W8G1-F1
#
_cell.length_a   1.000
_cell.length_b   1.000
_cell.length_c   1.000
_cell.angle_alpha   90.00
_cell.angle_beta   90.00
_cell.angle_gamma   90.00
#
_symmetry.space_group_name_H-M   'P 1'
#
loop_
_entity.id
_entity.type
_entity.pdbx_description
1 polymer ?
#
loop_
_entity_poly.entity_id
_entity_poly.type
_entity_poly.pdbx_seq_one_letter_code
_entity_poly.pdbx_strand_id
1 'polypeptide(L)'
;NLSGRDKKVHTAPKVQRDRNRFVPRPGNVTPQRSYAKAAPRPTNPAQHVPDVLEEMRALTLMELTQSNCRWPLGDPRDEWFRFCGNDKDMD
;
A
#
# COMPACT_ATOMS: atom_id res chain seq x y z
N ASN A 1 -19.61 -58.95 16.92
CA ASN A 1 -19.16 -58.50 18.25
C ASN A 1 -18.28 -57.27 18.08
N LEU A 2 -18.70 -56.18 18.70
CA LEU A 2 -18.17 -54.81 18.60
C LEU A 2 -16.87 -54.67 19.38
N SER A 3 -15.81 -54.13 18.77
CA SER A 3 -14.66 -53.55 19.48
C SER A 3 -14.14 -52.43 18.59
N GLY A 4 -14.27 -51.15 18.91
CA GLY A 4 -13.98 -50.50 20.19
C GLY A 4 -12.85 -49.52 19.90
N ARG A 5 -13.18 -48.32 19.38
CA ARG A 5 -12.18 -47.27 19.08
C ARG A 5 -12.09 -46.32 20.27
N ASP A 6 -11.17 -46.60 21.18
CA ASP A 6 -10.83 -45.71 22.29
C ASP A 6 -10.16 -44.42 21.80
N LYS A 7 -10.74 -43.27 22.16
CA LYS A 7 -10.12 -41.95 21.98
C LYS A 7 -9.39 -41.58 23.26
N LYS A 8 -8.05 -41.62 23.27
CA LYS A 8 -7.26 -41.06 24.38
C LYS A 8 -7.23 -39.54 24.24
N VAL A 9 -7.83 -38.83 25.19
CA VAL A 9 -7.71 -37.37 25.33
C VAL A 9 -6.59 -37.10 26.34
N HIS A 10 -5.50 -36.49 25.87
CA HIS A 10 -4.41 -36.06 26.75
C HIS A 10 -4.72 -34.66 27.30
N THR A 11 -4.96 -34.55 28.60
CA THR A 11 -5.06 -33.25 29.30
C THR A 11 -3.65 -32.82 29.72
N ALA A 12 -3.09 -31.81 29.07
CA ALA A 12 -1.81 -31.22 29.46
C ALA A 12 -1.99 -30.24 30.64
N PRO A 13 -1.06 -30.19 31.62
CA PRO A 13 -1.14 -29.26 32.74
C PRO A 13 -0.90 -27.81 32.26
N LYS A 14 -1.77 -26.88 32.66
CA LYS A 14 -1.60 -25.45 32.38
C LYS A 14 -0.53 -24.87 33.31
N VAL A 15 0.63 -24.52 32.76
CA VAL A 15 1.67 -23.73 33.45
C VAL A 15 1.12 -22.33 33.70
N GLN A 16 0.91 -21.95 34.96
CA GLN A 16 0.53 -20.59 35.31
C GLN A 16 1.73 -19.66 35.11
N ARG A 17 1.63 -18.75 34.14
CA ARG A 17 2.63 -17.71 33.91
C ARG A 17 2.53 -16.68 35.02
N ASP A 18 3.58 -16.55 35.82
CA ASP A 18 3.72 -15.49 36.80
C ASP A 18 3.73 -14.13 36.08
N ARG A 19 2.64 -13.36 36.22
CA ARG A 19 2.41 -12.11 35.47
C ARG A 19 3.24 -10.94 35.97
N ASN A 20 4.05 -11.11 37.02
CA ASN A 20 4.64 -9.98 37.74
C ASN A 20 6.14 -9.77 37.52
N ARG A 21 6.76 -10.48 36.56
CA ARG A 21 8.18 -10.28 36.24
C ARG A 21 8.36 -9.22 35.15
N PHE A 22 8.53 -7.96 35.56
CA PHE A 22 8.96 -6.89 34.65
C PHE A 22 10.46 -6.99 34.41
N VAL A 23 10.85 -7.34 33.18
CA VAL A 23 12.25 -7.36 32.73
C VAL A 23 12.45 -6.14 31.83
N PRO A 24 13.27 -5.14 32.21
CA PRO A 24 13.52 -3.99 31.34
C PRO A 24 14.27 -4.45 30.09
N ARG A 25 13.72 -4.11 28.92
CA ARG A 25 14.29 -4.44 27.61
C ARG A 25 15.52 -3.56 27.37
N PRO A 26 16.69 -4.10 26.96
CA PRO A 26 17.78 -3.26 26.49
C PRO A 26 17.29 -2.44 25.29
N GLY A 27 17.43 -1.12 25.36
CA GLY A 27 16.98 -0.21 24.31
C GLY A 27 17.77 -0.43 23.03
N ASN A 28 17.09 -0.70 21.92
CA ASN A 28 17.71 -0.70 20.60
C ASN A 28 17.83 0.76 20.16
N VAL A 29 19.04 1.32 20.21
CA VAL A 29 19.32 2.62 19.58
C VAL A 29 19.26 2.42 18.06
N THR A 30 18.32 3.07 17.40
CA THR A 30 18.25 3.08 15.93
C THR A 30 19.40 3.90 15.37
N PRO A 31 20.23 3.37 14.45
CA PRO A 31 21.23 4.18 13.78
C PRO A 31 20.52 5.22 12.91
N GLN A 32 20.84 6.49 13.14
CA GLN A 32 20.32 7.59 12.34
C GLN A 32 20.89 7.46 10.93
N ARG A 33 20.03 7.14 9.97
CA ARG A 33 20.44 6.96 8.57
C ARG A 33 20.89 8.31 8.02
N SER A 34 22.18 8.44 7.73
CA SER A 34 22.71 9.62 7.05
C SER A 34 22.25 9.62 5.59
N TYR A 35 21.60 10.69 5.16
CA TYR A 35 21.16 10.85 3.76
C TYR A 35 22.34 11.33 2.91
N ALA A 36 22.79 10.51 1.96
CA ALA A 36 23.66 10.98 0.88
C ALA A 36 22.85 11.91 -0.05
N LYS A 37 23.46 13.00 -0.52
CA LYS A 37 22.83 13.91 -1.50
C LYS A 37 22.45 13.10 -2.75
N ALA A 38 21.15 13.09 -3.08
CA ALA A 38 20.65 12.40 -4.26
C ALA A 38 21.26 13.01 -5.53
N ALA A 39 21.70 12.15 -6.46
CA ALA A 39 22.13 12.57 -7.78
C ALA A 39 20.98 13.27 -8.53
N PRO A 40 21.27 14.20 -9.46
CA PRO A 40 20.23 14.86 -10.25
C PRO A 40 19.45 13.80 -11.04
N ARG A 41 18.12 13.81 -10.85
CA ARG A 41 17.21 12.88 -11.53
C ARG A 41 17.14 13.27 -13.01
N PRO A 42 17.17 12.32 -13.97
CA PRO A 42 16.98 12.65 -15.37
C PRO A 42 15.60 13.30 -15.54
N THR A 43 15.57 14.48 -16.15
CA THR A 43 14.35 15.09 -16.66
C THR A 43 13.78 14.15 -17.71
N ASN A 44 12.60 13.60 -17.44
CA ASN A 44 11.88 12.77 -18.39
C ASN A 44 11.60 13.66 -19.62
N PRO A 45 12.12 13.34 -20.84
CA PRO A 45 11.84 14.16 -22.00
C PRO A 45 10.32 14.20 -22.18
N ALA A 46 9.78 15.40 -22.40
CA ALA A 46 8.35 15.71 -22.49
C ALA A 46 7.59 14.52 -23.11
N GLN A 47 6.81 13.84 -22.26
CA GLN A 47 6.06 12.68 -22.69
C GLN A 47 5.04 13.16 -23.71
N HIS A 48 5.18 12.65 -24.93
CA HIS A 48 4.25 12.80 -26.03
C HIS A 48 2.82 12.61 -25.50
N VAL A 49 2.06 13.71 -25.38
CA VAL A 49 0.62 13.67 -25.13
C VAL A 49 0.01 12.94 -26.33
N PRO A 50 -0.51 11.71 -26.17
CA PRO A 50 -1.11 11.04 -27.30
C PRO A 50 -2.41 11.76 -27.66
N ASP A 51 -2.65 12.00 -28.96
CA ASP A 51 -3.83 12.70 -29.50
C ASP A 51 -5.19 12.18 -28.97
N VAL A 52 -5.22 10.99 -28.39
CA VAL A 52 -6.39 10.45 -27.69
C VAL A 52 -6.82 11.26 -26.45
N LEU A 53 -6.03 12.25 -25.99
CA LEU A 53 -6.47 13.17 -24.92
C LEU A 53 -7.69 14.01 -25.33
N GLU A 54 -7.91 14.23 -26.63
CA GLU A 54 -9.02 15.07 -27.14
C GLU A 54 -10.39 14.44 -26.86
N GLU A 55 -10.50 13.11 -26.81
CA GLU A 55 -11.74 12.38 -26.51
C GLU A 55 -11.89 11.97 -25.04
N MET A 56 -10.83 12.03 -24.22
CA MET A 56 -10.88 11.62 -22.82
C MET A 56 -11.34 12.78 -21.93
N ARG A 57 -12.35 12.55 -21.07
CA ARG A 57 -12.71 13.53 -20.02
C ARG A 57 -11.60 13.60 -18.97
N ALA A 58 -10.60 14.45 -19.20
CA ALA A 58 -9.49 14.65 -18.29
C ALA A 58 -9.92 15.41 -17.02
N LEU A 59 -10.00 14.71 -15.88
CA LEU A 59 -10.45 15.27 -14.59
C LEU A 59 -9.27 15.77 -13.75
N THR A 60 -9.47 16.85 -13.00
CA THR A 60 -8.53 17.26 -11.94
C THR A 60 -8.68 16.41 -10.68
N LEU A 61 -7.76 16.53 -9.73
CA LEU A 61 -7.84 15.85 -8.42
C LEU A 61 -9.15 16.15 -7.68
N MET A 62 -9.70 17.35 -7.85
CA MET A 62 -10.92 17.79 -7.17
C MET A 62 -12.19 17.21 -7.81
N GLU A 63 -12.16 16.92 -9.11
CA GLU A 63 -13.30 16.38 -9.86
C GLU A 63 -13.31 14.85 -9.86
N LEU A 64 -12.22 14.21 -9.44
CA LEU A 64 -12.06 12.76 -9.41
C LEU A 64 -12.96 12.14 -8.32
N THR A 65 -13.89 11.30 -8.74
CA THR A 65 -14.76 10.52 -7.82
C THR A 65 -14.23 9.10 -7.62
N GLN A 66 -14.88 8.34 -6.73
CA GLN A 66 -14.51 6.95 -6.48
C GLN A 66 -14.71 6.04 -7.71
N SER A 67 -15.73 6.33 -8.52
CA SER A 67 -16.11 5.57 -9.72
C SER A 67 -15.28 5.92 -10.95
N ASN A 68 -14.37 6.90 -10.89
CA ASN A 68 -13.64 7.36 -12.07
C ASN A 68 -12.21 6.82 -12.16
N CYS A 69 -11.68 6.75 -13.39
CA CYS A 69 -10.31 6.34 -13.67
C CYS A 69 -9.27 7.30 -13.13
N ARG A 70 -8.36 6.75 -12.30
CA ARG A 70 -7.32 7.47 -11.58
C ARG A 70 -5.95 7.37 -12.25
N TRP A 71 -5.91 6.95 -13.51
CA TRP A 71 -4.66 6.89 -14.25
C TRP A 71 -4.09 8.30 -14.42
N PRO A 72 -2.86 8.58 -13.93
CA PRO A 72 -2.27 9.91 -14.02
C PRO A 72 -1.82 10.21 -15.45
N LEU A 73 -2.12 11.42 -15.90
CA LEU A 73 -1.72 11.97 -17.18
C LEU A 73 -0.79 13.16 -16.90
N GLY A 74 0.48 13.04 -17.28
CA GLY A 74 1.52 14.06 -17.04
C GLY A 74 2.23 13.93 -15.68
N ASP A 75 3.09 14.90 -15.37
CA ASP A 75 3.81 15.00 -14.09
C ASP A 75 2.93 15.74 -13.05
N PRO A 76 2.82 15.27 -11.79
CA PRO A 76 2.11 15.97 -10.72
C PRO A 76 2.61 17.40 -10.41
N ARG A 77 3.77 17.79 -10.95
CA ARG A 77 4.33 19.14 -10.83
C ARG A 77 3.85 20.08 -11.94
N ASP A 78 3.22 19.55 -12.98
CA ASP A 78 2.72 20.33 -14.11
C ASP A 78 1.31 20.83 -13.84
N GLU A 79 0.99 22.03 -14.30
CA GLU A 79 -0.35 22.63 -14.17
C GLU A 79 -1.43 21.89 -15.00
N TRP A 80 -1.01 21.08 -15.97
CA TRP A 80 -1.86 20.23 -16.78
C TRP A 80 -1.97 18.80 -16.25
N PHE A 81 -1.54 18.54 -15.01
CA PHE A 81 -1.72 17.24 -14.38
C PHE A 81 -3.21 16.89 -14.26
N ARG A 82 -3.60 15.78 -14.88
CA ARG A 82 -4.99 15.31 -14.95
C ARG A 82 -5.08 13.80 -14.71
N PHE A 83 -6.29 13.32 -14.52
CA PHE A 83 -6.64 11.91 -14.42
C PHE A 83 -7.55 11.51 -15.59
N CYS A 84 -7.44 10.26 -16.03
CA CYS A 84 -8.21 9.72 -17.16
C CYS A 84 -9.73 9.93 -17.07
N GLY A 85 -10.32 9.88 -15.88
CA GLY A 85 -11.70 10.34 -15.67
C GLY A 85 -12.84 9.54 -16.32
N ASN A 86 -12.56 8.44 -17.03
CA ASN A 86 -13.60 7.51 -17.49
C ASN A 86 -14.27 6.82 -16.31
N ASP A 87 -15.60 6.65 -16.38
CA ASP A 87 -16.36 5.82 -15.45
C ASP A 87 -15.82 4.39 -15.46
N LYS A 88 -15.53 3.87 -14.26
CA LYS A 88 -15.03 2.50 -14.03
C LYS A 88 -16.10 1.45 -14.19
N ASP A 89 -17.36 1.86 -14.08
CA ASP A 89 -18.54 0.99 -14.11
C ASP A 89 -19.15 0.85 -15.51
N MET A 90 -18.56 1.53 -16.52
CA MET A 90 -18.90 1.34 -17.93
C MET A 90 -18.09 0.16 -18.48
N ASP A 91 -18.62 -1.05 -18.28
CA ASP A 91 -18.22 -2.28 -19.00
C ASP A 91 -18.66 -2.22 -20.47
#